data_AF-A0A353BFA5-F1
#
_entry.id   AF-A0A353BFA5-F1
#
_cell.length_a   1.000
_cell.length_b   1.000
_cell.length_c   1.000
_cell.angle_alpha   90.00
_cell.angle_beta   90.00
_cell.angle_gamma   90.00
#
_symmetry.space_group_name_H-M   'P 1'
#
loop_
_entity.id
_entity.type
_entity.pdbx_description
1 polymer ?
#
loop_
_entity_poly.entity_id
_entity_poly.type
_entity_poly.pdbx_seq_one_letter_code
_entity_poly.pdbx_strand_id
1 'polypeptide(L)'
;MQSALVLLSTLFVMGLGASYAPAQQPSSGPQSDQLAKTEQAPSAGALYDQLLEKGIGPIGERYYPIASPSVAGKSEDERLAAAQEVSGRIGWKRFSKDSIFAPVAINIESIKNDAGQKVAHRIHCAFVVYGQLEELKNQELLENILLASTKEDNTESQAGSSDDPDGQELSQQQLRAAGVDPESETETFAKIGFALFNRVKVSGVIRADRVELADAVGAAWQFDSRFVGELAGQWRRLSKNNLGAPVVGEPNNYTGCGGLMLVQTIDSERLLVESMMVMHEPPEWFNGSQFLRSKLPSGMQENARSFRRKLEQSRK
;
A
#
# COMPACT_ATOMS: atom_id res chain seq x y z
N MET A 1 -14.61 -5.87 8.59
CA MET A 1 -13.30 -5.36 9.06
C MET A 1 -12.13 -5.80 8.17
N GLN A 2 -12.27 -6.72 7.20
CA GLN A 2 -11.17 -7.25 6.37
C GLN A 2 -10.57 -6.27 5.32
N SER A 3 -11.12 -5.08 5.13
CA SER A 3 -10.90 -4.29 3.89
C SER A 3 -9.64 -3.40 3.86
N ALA A 4 -9.01 -3.08 5.00
CA ALA A 4 -7.78 -2.28 5.00
C ALA A 4 -6.56 -3.09 4.50
N LEU A 5 -6.58 -4.40 4.71
CA LEU A 5 -5.52 -5.32 4.33
C LEU A 5 -5.37 -5.50 2.82
N VAL A 6 -6.49 -5.40 2.13
CA VAL A 6 -6.54 -5.65 0.70
C VAL A 6 -5.97 -4.47 -0.10
N LEU A 7 -6.17 -3.25 0.38
CA LEU A 7 -5.47 -2.04 -0.08
C LEU A 7 -3.94 -2.16 0.05
N LEU A 8 -3.46 -2.97 0.99
CA LEU A 8 -2.05 -3.10 1.33
C LEU A 8 -1.30 -4.19 0.60
N SER A 9 -1.92 -5.36 0.44
CA SER A 9 -1.42 -6.42 -0.45
C SER A 9 -1.15 -5.89 -1.87
N THR A 10 -2.00 -4.97 -2.31
CA THR A 10 -1.83 -4.20 -3.53
C THR A 10 -0.55 -3.41 -3.51
N LEU A 11 -0.36 -2.47 -2.57
CA LEU A 11 0.80 -1.56 -2.56
C LEU A 11 2.16 -2.28 -2.58
N PHE A 12 2.25 -3.48 -2.02
CA PHE A 12 3.51 -4.21 -1.90
C PHE A 12 3.79 -5.23 -3.00
N VAL A 13 2.77 -5.93 -3.51
CA VAL A 13 2.91 -6.80 -4.70
C VAL A 13 3.16 -5.96 -5.96
N MET A 14 2.63 -4.73 -5.96
CA MET A 14 2.65 -3.80 -7.08
C MET A 14 4.02 -3.16 -7.33
N GLY A 15 4.91 -3.09 -6.34
CA GLY A 15 6.29 -2.68 -6.64
C GLY A 15 7.03 -3.74 -7.46
N LEU A 16 6.77 -5.02 -7.16
CA LEU A 16 7.80 -6.04 -7.12
C LEU A 16 7.18 -7.43 -7.00
N GLY A 17 7.36 -8.27 -8.02
CA GLY A 17 6.77 -9.60 -8.12
C GLY A 17 6.89 -10.41 -6.82
N ALA A 18 5.75 -10.68 -6.19
CA ALA A 18 5.60 -11.63 -5.10
C ALA A 18 4.45 -12.58 -5.46
N SER A 19 4.71 -13.88 -5.31
CA SER A 19 3.81 -14.99 -5.62
C SER A 19 2.79 -15.23 -4.49
N TYR A 20 1.56 -15.58 -4.85
CA TYR A 20 0.48 -15.94 -3.93
C TYR A 20 0.07 -17.40 -4.14
N ALA A 21 -0.10 -18.15 -3.06
CA ALA A 21 -0.69 -19.50 -3.07
C ALA A 21 -2.14 -19.44 -2.57
N PRO A 22 -3.09 -20.20 -3.17
CA PRO A 22 -4.49 -20.11 -2.83
C PRO A 22 -4.81 -20.72 -1.45
N ALA A 23 -5.57 -19.99 -0.64
CA ALA A 23 -6.24 -20.53 0.55
C ALA A 23 -7.42 -21.43 0.13
N GLN A 24 -7.55 -22.59 0.78
CA GLN A 24 -8.66 -23.51 0.60
C GLN A 24 -9.97 -22.89 1.12
N GLN A 25 -11.03 -22.97 0.31
CA GLN A 25 -12.39 -22.58 0.70
C GLN A 25 -12.91 -23.50 1.81
N PRO A 26 -13.51 -22.99 2.90
CA PRO A 26 -14.34 -23.82 3.76
C PRO A 26 -15.69 -24.11 3.10
N SER A 27 -16.15 -25.35 3.27
CA SER A 27 -17.39 -25.90 2.75
C SER A 27 -18.64 -25.16 3.22
N SER A 28 -19.58 -24.99 2.31
CA SER A 28 -20.90 -24.40 2.52
C SER A 28 -21.78 -25.20 3.49
N GLY A 29 -22.29 -24.52 4.51
CA GLY A 29 -23.50 -24.88 5.25
C GLY A 29 -24.40 -23.64 5.35
N PRO A 30 -25.74 -23.75 5.25
CA PRO A 30 -26.61 -22.59 5.16
C PRO A 30 -26.97 -22.09 6.55
N GLN A 31 -26.79 -20.80 6.82
CA GLN A 31 -27.61 -20.11 7.82
C GLN A 31 -27.68 -18.62 7.52
N SER A 32 -28.90 -18.24 7.16
CA SER A 32 -29.45 -16.89 7.13
C SER A 32 -29.44 -16.27 8.52
N ASP A 33 -28.82 -15.11 8.66
CA ASP A 33 -29.27 -14.07 9.59
C ASP A 33 -28.85 -12.69 9.04
N GLN A 34 -29.86 -11.87 8.73
CA GLN A 34 -29.68 -10.47 8.34
C GLN A 34 -29.27 -9.67 9.58
N LEU A 35 -27.97 -9.41 9.73
CA LEU A 35 -27.48 -8.39 10.64
C LEU A 35 -27.68 -7.02 9.99
N ALA A 36 -28.50 -6.19 10.64
CA ALA A 36 -28.62 -4.77 10.34
C ALA A 36 -27.23 -4.12 10.41
N LYS A 37 -26.71 -3.70 9.25
CA LYS A 37 -25.51 -2.87 9.15
C LYS A 37 -25.81 -1.56 9.87
N THR A 38 -25.24 -1.38 11.06
CA THR A 38 -25.21 -0.07 11.71
C THR A 38 -24.31 0.81 10.84
N GLU A 39 -24.90 1.81 10.21
CA GLU A 39 -24.21 2.81 9.39
C GLU A 39 -23.32 3.65 10.32
N GLN A 40 -22.08 3.20 10.53
CA GLN A 40 -21.08 3.96 11.27
C GLN A 40 -20.74 5.22 10.47
N ALA A 41 -20.68 6.36 11.15
CA ALA A 41 -20.28 7.63 10.55
C ALA A 41 -18.87 7.51 9.91
N PRO A 42 -18.59 8.27 8.83
CA PRO A 42 -17.26 8.29 8.22
C PRO A 42 -16.21 8.62 9.29
N SER A 43 -15.18 7.78 9.38
CA SER A 43 -14.06 7.97 10.29
C SER A 43 -12.77 7.68 9.53
N ALA A 44 -11.78 8.55 9.70
CA ALA A 44 -10.48 8.40 9.08
C ALA A 44 -9.61 7.33 9.78
N GLY A 45 -9.95 6.96 11.02
CA GLY A 45 -9.17 6.04 11.85
C GLY A 45 -7.99 6.73 12.56
N ALA A 46 -7.58 6.20 13.71
CA ALA A 46 -6.51 6.79 14.53
C ALA A 46 -5.14 6.76 13.82
N LEU A 47 -4.90 5.73 13.00
CA LEU A 47 -3.66 5.64 12.24
C LEU A 47 -3.56 6.73 11.17
N TYR A 48 -4.66 7.13 10.55
CA TYR A 48 -4.65 8.23 9.58
C TYR A 48 -4.14 9.52 10.19
N ASP A 49 -4.71 9.93 11.33
CA ASP A 49 -4.31 11.15 12.04
C ASP A 49 -2.85 11.05 12.49
N GLN A 50 -2.45 9.89 13.03
CA GLN A 50 -1.06 9.66 13.44
C GLN A 50 -0.09 9.83 12.26
N LEU A 51 -0.42 9.32 11.07
CA LEU A 51 0.47 9.41 9.91
C LEU A 51 0.62 10.84 9.39
N LEU A 52 -0.42 11.66 9.50
CA LEU A 52 -0.37 13.07 9.12
C LEU A 52 0.37 13.93 10.14
N GLU A 53 0.14 13.69 11.44
CA GLU A 53 0.72 14.53 12.51
C GLU A 53 2.13 14.10 12.90
N LYS A 54 2.29 12.81 13.23
CA LYS A 54 3.56 12.24 13.73
C LYS A 54 4.37 11.64 12.61
N GLY A 55 3.74 10.84 11.75
CA GLY A 55 4.38 10.18 10.61
C GLY A 55 5.00 8.82 10.87
N ILE A 56 5.81 8.39 9.91
CA ILE A 56 6.49 7.09 9.89
C ILE A 56 7.82 7.17 10.63
N GLY A 57 8.05 6.24 11.55
CA GLY A 57 9.31 6.16 12.29
C GLY A 57 9.25 5.28 13.56
N PRO A 58 10.34 5.29 14.35
CA PRO A 58 11.51 6.14 14.16
C PRO A 58 12.40 5.67 12.99
N ILE A 59 12.85 6.60 12.15
CA ILE A 59 13.94 6.39 11.17
C ILE A 59 15.13 7.19 11.71
N GLY A 60 16.10 6.49 12.30
CA GLY A 60 17.04 7.10 13.23
C GLY A 60 16.31 7.52 14.50
N GLU A 61 16.31 8.82 14.81
CA GLU A 61 15.63 9.39 15.99
C GLU A 61 14.38 10.21 15.62
N ARG A 62 13.95 10.19 14.36
CA ARG A 62 12.90 11.07 13.84
C ARG A 62 11.73 10.31 13.25
N TYR A 63 10.58 10.96 13.27
CA TYR A 63 9.38 10.57 12.54
C TYR A 63 9.18 11.52 11.36
N TYR A 64 8.60 10.99 10.28
CA TYR A 64 8.43 11.71 9.03
C TYR A 64 6.94 11.72 8.64
N PRO A 65 6.23 12.85 8.83
CA PRO A 65 4.80 12.96 8.53
C PRO A 65 4.52 12.82 7.04
N ILE A 66 3.41 12.14 6.74
CA ILE A 66 2.91 11.99 5.37
C ILE A 66 2.20 13.28 4.96
N ALA A 67 2.22 13.60 3.66
CA ALA A 67 1.49 14.75 3.16
C ALA A 67 -0.02 14.52 3.31
N SER A 68 -0.78 15.60 3.52
CA SER A 68 -2.23 15.55 3.46
C SER A 68 -2.72 15.17 2.05
N PRO A 69 -3.87 14.50 1.92
CA PRO A 69 -4.45 14.19 0.62
C PRO A 69 -4.67 15.45 -0.22
N SER A 70 -4.46 15.34 -1.52
CA SER A 70 -4.52 16.50 -2.40
C SER A 70 -5.94 17.04 -2.59
N VAL A 71 -6.96 16.18 -2.50
CA VAL A 71 -8.33 16.47 -2.95
C VAL A 71 -9.35 16.43 -1.81
N ALA A 72 -9.23 15.46 -0.88
CA ALA A 72 -10.22 15.20 0.15
C ALA A 72 -10.57 16.45 1.00
N GLY A 73 -11.86 16.62 1.28
CA GLY A 73 -12.37 17.71 2.12
C GLY A 73 -12.46 19.08 1.43
N LYS A 74 -12.22 19.15 0.11
CA LYS A 74 -12.32 20.39 -0.69
C LYS A 74 -13.64 20.48 -1.46
N SER A 75 -14.02 21.68 -1.89
CA SER A 75 -15.15 21.88 -2.83
C SER A 75 -14.85 21.32 -4.21
N GLU A 76 -15.85 21.06 -5.07
CA GLU A 76 -15.64 20.52 -6.43
C GLU A 76 -14.63 21.30 -7.28
N ASP A 77 -14.75 22.63 -7.30
CA ASP A 77 -13.82 23.48 -8.05
C ASP A 77 -12.38 23.40 -7.51
N GLU A 78 -12.24 23.36 -6.18
CA GLU A 78 -10.93 23.20 -5.51
C GLU A 78 -10.34 21.81 -5.70
N ARG A 79 -11.19 20.77 -5.76
CA ARG A 79 -10.81 19.38 -6.03
C ARG A 79 -10.26 19.25 -7.44
N LEU A 80 -10.93 19.85 -8.42
CA LEU A 80 -10.44 19.90 -9.79
C LEU A 80 -9.11 20.67 -9.88
N ALA A 81 -9.01 21.84 -9.25
CA ALA A 81 -7.77 22.64 -9.25
C ALA A 81 -6.60 21.88 -8.61
N ALA A 82 -6.84 21.19 -7.48
CA ALA A 82 -5.82 20.39 -6.82
C ALA A 82 -5.39 19.18 -7.67
N ALA A 83 -6.33 18.48 -8.32
CA ALA A 83 -6.01 17.39 -9.23
C ALA A 83 -5.20 17.86 -10.46
N GLN A 84 -5.45 19.08 -10.93
CA GLN A 84 -4.65 19.71 -11.99
C GLN A 84 -3.22 20.01 -11.51
N GLU A 85 -3.04 20.49 -10.28
CA GLU A 85 -1.72 20.71 -9.69
C GLU A 85 -0.93 19.40 -9.57
N VAL A 86 -1.56 18.33 -9.08
CA VAL A 86 -0.97 16.98 -8.99
C VAL A 86 -0.49 16.48 -10.36
N SER A 87 -1.17 16.82 -11.45
CA SER A 87 -0.74 16.45 -12.80
C SER A 87 0.61 17.06 -13.19
N GLY A 88 1.02 18.16 -12.56
CA GLY A 88 2.30 18.82 -12.75
C GLY A 88 2.66 19.01 -14.23
N ARG A 89 3.86 18.55 -14.61
CA ARG A 89 4.39 18.70 -15.99
C ARG A 89 3.67 17.84 -17.03
N ILE A 90 2.89 16.84 -16.62
CA ILE A 90 2.14 15.98 -17.53
C ILE A 90 1.02 16.79 -18.23
N GLY A 91 0.45 17.72 -17.47
CA GLY A 91 -0.71 18.51 -17.87
C GLY A 91 -2.02 17.74 -17.77
N TRP A 92 -3.06 18.43 -17.30
CA TRP A 92 -4.37 17.84 -16.99
C TRP A 92 -4.95 16.98 -18.11
N LYS A 93 -5.00 17.51 -19.34
CA LYS A 93 -5.59 16.82 -20.50
C LYS A 93 -5.00 15.42 -20.75
N ARG A 94 -3.70 15.23 -20.52
CA ARG A 94 -3.05 13.91 -20.69
C ARG A 94 -3.26 13.05 -19.46
N PHE A 95 -3.10 13.63 -18.27
CA PHE A 95 -3.24 12.97 -16.99
C PHE A 95 -4.63 12.39 -16.75
N SER A 96 -5.67 13.16 -17.07
CA SER A 96 -7.07 12.80 -16.91
C SER A 96 -7.64 12.08 -18.14
N LYS A 97 -6.82 11.48 -19.00
CA LYS A 97 -7.35 10.77 -20.18
C LYS A 97 -8.00 9.46 -19.71
N ASP A 98 -9.22 9.18 -20.16
CA ASP A 98 -9.84 7.86 -19.97
C ASP A 98 -9.11 6.82 -20.82
N SER A 99 -8.12 6.17 -20.21
CA SER A 99 -7.28 5.16 -20.84
C SER A 99 -6.47 4.43 -19.78
N ILE A 100 -6.39 3.09 -19.90
CA ILE A 100 -5.45 2.29 -19.10
C ILE A 100 -4.01 2.82 -19.17
N PHE A 101 -3.60 3.38 -20.32
CA PHE A 101 -2.26 3.88 -20.59
C PHE A 101 -2.06 5.36 -20.25
N ALA A 102 -3.05 6.03 -19.62
CA ALA A 102 -2.88 7.40 -19.19
C ALA A 102 -1.66 7.52 -18.24
N PRO A 103 -0.87 8.61 -18.33
CA PRO A 103 0.29 8.80 -17.49
C PRO A 103 -0.06 8.85 -16.00
N VAL A 104 0.92 8.52 -15.17
CA VAL A 104 0.85 8.55 -13.70
C VAL A 104 1.77 9.68 -13.23
N ALA A 105 1.29 10.51 -12.31
CA ALA A 105 2.11 11.51 -11.64
C ALA A 105 2.89 10.80 -10.54
N ILE A 106 4.23 10.80 -10.64
CA ILE A 106 5.10 10.13 -9.68
C ILE A 106 6.17 11.13 -9.24
N ASN A 107 6.22 11.40 -7.94
CA ASN A 107 7.25 12.21 -7.31
C ASN A 107 7.97 11.38 -6.24
N ILE A 108 9.30 11.35 -6.31
CA ILE A 108 10.15 10.64 -5.34
C ILE A 108 11.18 11.63 -4.82
N GLU A 109 10.97 12.09 -3.60
CA GLU A 109 11.83 13.05 -2.93
C GLU A 109 12.71 12.35 -1.91
N SER A 110 13.97 12.79 -1.82
CA SER A 110 14.88 12.27 -0.80
C SER A 110 14.71 13.04 0.49
N ILE A 111 14.42 12.33 1.57
CA ILE A 111 14.44 12.86 2.92
C ILE A 111 15.87 12.78 3.44
N LYS A 112 16.39 13.91 3.92
CA LYS A 112 17.75 14.03 4.47
C LYS A 112 17.70 14.28 5.97
N ASN A 113 18.70 13.76 6.71
CA ASN A 113 18.95 14.15 8.09
C ASN A 113 19.67 15.51 8.16
N ASP A 114 19.97 16.00 9.37
CA ASP A 114 20.67 17.28 9.59
C ASP A 114 22.09 17.28 9.00
N ALA A 115 22.72 16.11 8.91
CA ALA A 115 24.03 15.94 8.27
C ALA A 115 23.94 15.93 6.73
N GLY A 116 22.74 16.13 6.14
CA GLY A 116 22.51 16.13 4.71
C GLY A 116 22.52 14.73 4.06
N GLN A 117 22.61 13.67 4.87
CA GLN A 117 22.61 12.29 4.40
C GLN A 117 21.17 11.85 4.11
N LYS A 118 20.98 11.13 2.99
CA LYS A 118 19.68 10.55 2.64
C LYS A 118 19.33 9.44 3.65
N VAL A 119 18.17 9.55 4.28
CA VAL A 119 17.68 8.57 5.26
C VAL A 119 16.36 7.93 4.85
N ALA A 120 15.59 8.55 3.96
CA ALA A 120 14.35 7.97 3.47
C ALA A 120 13.93 8.58 2.13
N HIS A 121 12.85 8.06 1.58
CA HIS A 121 12.15 8.60 0.44
C HIS A 121 10.72 8.97 0.81
N ARG A 122 10.29 10.18 0.42
CA ARG A 122 8.86 10.51 0.31
C ARG A 122 8.44 10.18 -1.11
N ILE A 123 7.45 9.31 -1.25
CA ILE A 123 6.98 8.84 -2.55
C ILE A 123 5.51 9.23 -2.65
N HIS A 124 5.17 9.93 -3.72
CA HIS A 124 3.82 10.33 -4.06
C HIS A 124 3.51 9.82 -5.47
N CYS A 125 2.41 9.10 -5.58
CA CYS A 125 1.92 8.51 -6.82
C CYS A 125 0.44 8.85 -6.96
N ALA A 126 0.04 9.41 -8.10
CA ALA A 126 -1.34 9.75 -8.35
C ALA A 126 -1.75 9.49 -9.80
N PHE A 127 -3.00 9.09 -10.01
CA PHE A 127 -3.56 8.89 -11.33
C PHE A 127 -5.10 8.97 -11.32
N VAL A 128 -5.67 9.36 -12.47
CA VAL A 128 -7.13 9.43 -12.64
C VAL A 128 -7.69 8.08 -13.08
N VAL A 129 -8.85 7.76 -12.53
CA VAL A 129 -9.75 6.68 -12.96
C VAL A 129 -11.17 7.22 -13.12
N TYR A 130 -12.03 6.48 -13.80
CA TYR A 130 -13.41 6.87 -14.08
C TYR A 130 -14.39 5.92 -13.40
N GLY A 131 -15.36 6.48 -12.69
CA GLY A 131 -16.33 5.73 -11.90
C GLY A 131 -16.89 6.57 -10.75
N GLN A 132 -17.78 5.97 -9.97
CA GLN A 132 -18.36 6.62 -8.79
C GLN A 132 -17.68 6.10 -7.52
N LEU A 133 -17.40 6.99 -6.56
CA LEU A 133 -16.75 6.61 -5.31
C LEU A 133 -17.57 5.54 -4.55
N GLU A 134 -18.90 5.61 -4.62
CA GLU A 134 -19.80 4.66 -3.96
C GLU A 134 -19.61 3.21 -4.45
N GLU A 135 -19.26 3.01 -5.74
CA GLU A 135 -18.95 1.68 -6.27
C GLU A 135 -17.69 1.11 -5.60
N LEU A 136 -16.71 1.96 -5.30
CA LEU A 136 -15.46 1.58 -4.65
C LEU A 136 -15.58 1.47 -3.13
N LYS A 137 -16.59 2.09 -2.50
CA LYS A 137 -16.87 1.86 -1.08
C LYS A 137 -17.33 0.43 -0.83
N ASN A 138 -17.87 -0.26 -1.85
CA ASN A 138 -18.19 -1.67 -1.78
C ASN A 138 -16.90 -2.48 -1.57
N GLN A 139 -16.79 -3.06 -0.38
CA GLN A 139 -15.63 -3.80 0.10
C GLN A 139 -15.25 -4.92 -0.86
N GLU A 140 -16.20 -5.73 -1.35
CA GLU A 140 -15.89 -6.83 -2.25
C GLU A 140 -15.30 -6.35 -3.59
N LEU A 141 -15.78 -5.22 -4.11
CA LEU A 141 -15.30 -4.67 -5.38
C LEU A 141 -13.90 -4.09 -5.23
N LEU A 142 -13.69 -3.28 -4.19
CA LEU A 142 -12.37 -2.78 -3.84
C LEU A 142 -11.41 -3.97 -3.63
N GLU A 143 -11.87 -5.00 -2.92
CA GLU A 143 -11.07 -6.16 -2.60
C GLU A 143 -10.69 -6.97 -3.85
N ASN A 144 -11.64 -7.17 -4.77
CA ASN A 144 -11.40 -7.87 -6.03
C ASN A 144 -10.46 -7.11 -6.97
N ILE A 145 -10.61 -5.79 -7.10
CA ILE A 145 -9.72 -4.96 -7.93
C ILE A 145 -8.29 -5.02 -7.39
N LEU A 146 -8.14 -5.04 -6.08
CA LEU A 146 -6.84 -4.99 -5.41
C LEU A 146 -6.18 -6.38 -5.34
N LEU A 147 -6.90 -7.45 -4.97
CA LEU A 147 -6.37 -8.82 -4.84
C LEU A 147 -6.14 -9.54 -6.16
N ALA A 148 -6.92 -9.27 -7.21
CA ALA A 148 -6.74 -9.95 -8.50
C ALA A 148 -5.39 -9.58 -9.17
N SER A 149 -4.76 -8.49 -8.74
CA SER A 149 -3.42 -8.04 -9.18
C SER A 149 -2.31 -9.03 -8.88
N THR A 150 -2.53 -9.86 -7.86
CA THR A 150 -1.54 -10.80 -7.35
C THR A 150 -1.58 -12.14 -8.10
N LYS A 151 -2.67 -12.43 -8.82
CA LYS A 151 -2.93 -13.75 -9.43
C LYS A 151 -2.42 -13.89 -10.88
N GLU A 152 -2.36 -12.81 -11.66
CA GLU A 152 -2.13 -12.92 -13.11
C GLU A 152 -0.65 -12.88 -13.55
N ASP A 153 0.26 -12.27 -12.76
CA ASP A 153 1.65 -12.01 -13.20
C ASP A 153 2.71 -13.02 -12.70
N ASN A 154 2.32 -14.09 -12.00
CA ASN A 154 3.26 -14.93 -11.22
C ASN A 154 3.56 -16.33 -11.80
N THR A 155 3.43 -16.54 -13.11
CA THR A 155 3.72 -17.86 -13.71
C THR A 155 5.22 -18.19 -13.85
N GLU A 156 6.15 -17.25 -13.60
CA GLU A 156 7.59 -17.48 -13.88
C GLU A 156 8.61 -17.15 -12.75
N SER A 157 8.20 -16.71 -11.56
CA SER A 157 9.16 -16.44 -10.47
C SER A 157 9.31 -17.59 -9.48
N GLN A 158 9.87 -18.71 -9.95
CA GLN A 158 10.49 -19.71 -9.06
C GLN A 158 11.90 -19.24 -8.66
N ALA A 159 12.09 -18.82 -7.40
CA ALA A 159 13.38 -18.88 -6.70
C ALA A 159 13.28 -18.40 -5.25
N GLY A 160 12.97 -19.32 -4.32
CA GLY A 160 13.15 -19.12 -2.87
C GLY A 160 11.87 -19.33 -2.07
N SER A 161 11.60 -20.58 -1.74
CA SER A 161 10.55 -21.02 -0.81
C SER A 161 10.49 -20.18 0.47
N SER A 162 9.35 -19.57 0.74
CA SER A 162 8.88 -19.41 2.11
C SER A 162 7.44 -19.90 2.16
N ASP A 163 7.20 -20.94 2.95
CA ASP A 163 5.89 -21.54 3.28
C ASP A 163 4.97 -20.60 4.09
N ASP A 164 5.29 -19.30 4.13
CA ASP A 164 4.50 -18.30 4.83
C ASP A 164 3.65 -17.54 3.82
N PRO A 165 2.30 -17.60 3.91
CA PRO A 165 1.44 -16.85 3.02
C PRO A 165 1.57 -15.35 3.29
N ASP A 166 2.18 -14.63 2.35
CA ASP A 166 2.20 -13.17 2.35
C ASP A 166 0.77 -12.62 2.25
N GLY A 167 0.45 -11.58 3.04
CA GLY A 167 -0.87 -10.97 3.08
C GLY A 167 -1.87 -11.67 4.00
N GLN A 168 -1.40 -12.55 4.90
CA GLN A 168 -2.26 -13.20 5.88
C GLN A 168 -2.64 -12.24 7.01
N GLU A 169 -3.94 -12.00 7.19
CA GLU A 169 -4.49 -11.31 8.36
C GLU A 169 -4.19 -12.12 9.64
N LEU A 170 -3.75 -11.44 10.69
CA LEU A 170 -3.56 -12.08 11.99
C LEU A 170 -4.91 -12.23 12.67
N SER A 171 -5.24 -13.47 13.03
CA SER A 171 -6.38 -13.77 13.90
C SER A 171 -6.18 -13.20 15.30
N GLN A 172 -7.29 -12.99 16.01
CA GLN A 172 -7.27 -12.58 17.43
C GLN A 172 -6.43 -13.51 18.32
N GLN A 173 -6.37 -14.80 18.01
CA GLN A 173 -5.50 -15.74 18.72
C GLN A 173 -4.02 -15.44 18.47
N GLN A 174 -3.63 -15.12 17.24
CA GLN A 174 -2.25 -14.76 16.89
C GLN A 174 -1.84 -13.42 17.53
N LEU A 175 -2.75 -12.44 17.58
CA LEU A 175 -2.51 -11.15 18.25
C LEU A 175 -2.26 -11.34 19.76
N ARG A 176 -3.13 -12.11 20.43
CA ARG A 176 -2.95 -12.44 21.85
C ARG A 176 -1.65 -13.21 22.11
N ALA A 177 -1.30 -14.16 21.25
CA ALA A 177 -0.05 -14.90 21.35
C ALA A 177 1.18 -14.00 21.19
N ALA A 178 1.07 -12.93 20.39
CA ALA A 178 2.10 -11.92 20.22
C ALA A 178 2.09 -10.85 21.34
N GLY A 179 1.12 -10.87 22.25
CA GLY A 179 0.97 -9.84 23.30
C GLY A 179 0.59 -8.47 22.74
N VAL A 180 -0.12 -8.43 21.61
CA VAL A 180 -0.58 -7.21 20.96
C VAL A 180 -2.10 -7.11 21.10
N ASP A 181 -2.56 -6.03 21.72
CA ASP A 181 -3.98 -5.66 21.78
C ASP A 181 -4.25 -4.54 20.76
N PRO A 182 -5.30 -4.67 19.92
CA PRO A 182 -5.72 -3.60 19.01
C PRO A 182 -6.10 -2.32 19.78
N GLU A 183 -5.68 -1.17 19.27
CA GLU A 183 -6.01 0.15 19.83
C GLU A 183 -7.43 0.59 19.44
N SER A 184 -7.97 0.02 18.37
CA SER A 184 -9.35 0.24 17.90
C SER A 184 -9.92 -1.02 17.27
N GLU A 185 -11.25 -1.12 17.20
CA GLU A 185 -11.90 -2.24 16.51
C GLU A 185 -11.65 -2.20 14.99
N THR A 186 -11.39 -1.02 14.43
CA THR A 186 -11.12 -0.82 13.00
C THR A 186 -9.69 -1.15 12.60
N GLU A 187 -8.81 -1.38 13.58
CA GLU A 187 -7.41 -1.72 13.35
C GLU A 187 -7.29 -3.18 12.89
N THR A 188 -6.58 -3.37 11.78
CA THR A 188 -6.30 -4.69 11.22
C THR A 188 -4.80 -4.92 11.15
N PHE A 189 -4.41 -6.20 11.22
CA PHE A 189 -3.00 -6.60 11.20
C PHE A 189 -2.79 -7.67 10.15
N ALA A 190 -1.73 -7.55 9.34
CA ALA A 190 -1.28 -8.66 8.51
C ALA A 190 0.21 -8.81 8.48
N LYS A 191 0.60 -10.07 8.32
CA LYS A 191 1.95 -10.43 7.91
C LYS A 191 2.08 -10.17 6.41
N ILE A 192 3.05 -9.34 6.04
CA ILE A 192 3.40 -9.08 4.65
C ILE A 192 4.87 -9.42 4.40
N GLY A 193 5.17 -9.73 3.15
CA GLY A 193 6.52 -9.94 2.64
C GLY A 193 6.58 -9.55 1.17
N PHE A 194 7.68 -8.93 0.76
CA PHE A 194 7.90 -8.54 -0.63
C PHE A 194 9.40 -8.37 -0.92
N ALA A 195 9.79 -8.56 -2.19
CA ALA A 195 11.18 -8.49 -2.61
C ALA A 195 11.47 -7.23 -3.44
N LEU A 196 12.14 -6.23 -2.87
CA LEU A 196 12.68 -5.07 -3.57
C LEU A 196 13.76 -5.44 -4.58
N PHE A 197 13.33 -5.46 -5.83
CA PHE A 197 14.07 -5.61 -7.07
C PHE A 197 14.96 -6.85 -7.10
N ASN A 198 14.48 -7.94 -6.50
CA ASN A 198 15.24 -9.18 -6.29
C ASN A 198 16.58 -8.96 -5.55
N ARG A 199 16.67 -7.92 -4.73
CA ARG A 199 17.88 -7.53 -3.99
C ARG A 199 17.67 -7.40 -2.49
N VAL A 200 16.45 -7.10 -2.04
CA VAL A 200 16.12 -6.99 -0.62
C VAL A 200 14.76 -7.61 -0.40
N LYS A 201 14.61 -8.52 0.56
CA LYS A 201 13.29 -8.97 1.04
C LYS A 201 12.94 -8.13 2.27
N VAL A 202 11.77 -7.52 2.28
CA VAL A 202 11.20 -6.85 3.45
C VAL A 202 9.99 -7.66 3.89
N SER A 203 9.84 -7.88 5.19
CA SER A 203 8.72 -8.66 5.74
C SER A 203 8.41 -8.26 7.17
N GLY A 204 7.22 -8.58 7.65
CA GLY A 204 6.80 -8.37 9.04
C GLY A 204 5.32 -8.06 9.12
N VAL A 205 4.85 -7.72 10.32
CA VAL A 205 3.46 -7.33 10.51
C VAL A 205 3.28 -5.83 10.27
N ILE A 206 2.29 -5.50 9.43
CA ILE A 206 1.76 -4.15 9.32
C ILE A 206 0.48 -4.03 10.14
N ARG A 207 0.24 -2.83 10.65
CA ARG A 207 -1.09 -2.40 11.09
C ARG A 207 -1.72 -1.51 10.03
N ALA A 208 -3.05 -1.56 9.93
CA ALA A 208 -3.79 -0.84 8.93
C ALA A 208 -5.18 -0.43 9.41
N ASP A 209 -5.55 0.80 9.09
CA ASP A 209 -6.89 1.34 9.32
C ASP A 209 -7.54 1.65 7.97
N ARG A 210 -8.84 1.35 7.87
CA ARG A 210 -9.67 1.85 6.77
C ARG A 210 -9.89 3.34 6.98
N VAL A 211 -9.67 4.11 5.92
CA VAL A 211 -9.92 5.54 5.89
C VAL A 211 -11.20 5.77 5.10
N GLU A 212 -12.22 6.33 5.74
CA GLU A 212 -13.47 6.70 5.08
C GLU A 212 -13.80 8.16 5.38
N LEU A 213 -13.74 8.98 4.33
CA LEU A 213 -14.07 10.40 4.35
C LEU A 213 -15.32 10.64 3.49
N ALA A 214 -15.89 11.84 3.56
CA ALA A 214 -17.07 12.20 2.78
C ALA A 214 -16.87 11.99 1.26
N ASP A 215 -15.68 12.33 0.76
CA ASP A 215 -15.30 12.31 -0.64
C ASP A 215 -14.08 11.42 -0.93
N ALA A 216 -13.72 10.53 0.00
CA ALA A 216 -12.61 9.60 -0.19
C ALA A 216 -12.80 8.27 0.54
N VAL A 217 -12.19 7.21 -0.01
CA VAL A 217 -12.06 5.91 0.67
C VAL A 217 -10.67 5.33 0.45
N GLY A 218 -10.12 4.63 1.44
CA GLY A 218 -8.83 3.96 1.30
C GLY A 218 -8.30 3.39 2.61
N ALA A 219 -6.98 3.42 2.79
CA ALA A 219 -6.32 2.87 3.96
C ALA A 219 -5.04 3.63 4.35
N ALA A 220 -4.85 3.73 5.66
CA ALA A 220 -3.61 4.14 6.31
C ALA A 220 -2.90 2.88 6.83
N TRP A 221 -1.57 2.85 6.78
CA TRP A 221 -0.82 1.66 7.16
C TRP A 221 0.65 1.93 7.51
N GLN A 222 1.25 1.04 8.29
CA GLN A 222 2.69 1.05 8.56
C GLN A 222 3.15 -0.31 9.14
N PHE A 223 4.45 -0.60 9.08
CA PHE A 223 5.03 -1.66 9.90
C PHE A 223 4.82 -1.36 11.39
N ASP A 224 4.42 -2.37 12.14
CA ASP A 224 4.08 -2.23 13.54
C ASP A 224 5.23 -2.67 14.45
N SER A 225 5.73 -1.74 15.26
CA SER A 225 6.86 -1.96 16.16
C SER A 225 6.50 -2.78 17.41
N ARG A 226 5.21 -3.06 17.66
CA ARG A 226 4.77 -3.90 18.79
C ARG A 226 5.14 -5.37 18.59
N PHE A 227 5.35 -5.81 17.35
CA PHE A 227 5.72 -7.18 17.02
C PHE A 227 7.22 -7.43 17.16
N VAL A 228 7.58 -8.63 17.63
CA VAL A 228 8.96 -9.09 17.88
C VAL A 228 9.25 -10.40 17.13
N GLY A 229 10.54 -10.77 17.04
CA GLY A 229 10.96 -12.01 16.38
C GLY A 229 10.59 -12.04 14.89
N GLU A 230 10.08 -13.17 14.40
CA GLU A 230 9.71 -13.32 12.98
C GLU A 230 8.51 -12.49 12.53
N LEU A 231 7.71 -11.98 13.47
CA LEU A 231 6.61 -11.05 13.18
C LEU A 231 7.06 -9.60 13.16
N ALA A 232 8.25 -9.29 13.70
CA ALA A 232 8.80 -7.95 13.62
C ALA A 232 9.04 -7.56 12.16
N GLY A 233 8.88 -6.27 11.88
CA GLY A 233 9.35 -5.72 10.62
C GLY A 233 10.86 -5.93 10.47
N GLN A 234 11.26 -6.54 9.36
CA GLN A 234 12.63 -6.92 9.05
C GLN A 234 12.93 -6.79 7.56
N TRP A 235 14.20 -6.57 7.23
CA TRP A 235 14.71 -6.68 5.87
C TRP A 235 15.91 -7.62 5.81
N ARG A 236 16.04 -8.35 4.69
CA ARG A 236 17.11 -9.31 4.40
C ARG A 236 17.67 -9.03 3.02
N ARG A 237 18.99 -9.07 2.86
CA ARG A 237 19.61 -8.95 1.54
C ARG A 237 19.34 -10.22 0.72
N LEU A 238 19.01 -10.05 -0.56
CA LEU A 238 18.92 -11.13 -1.53
C LEU A 238 20.17 -11.08 -2.42
N SER A 239 20.86 -12.20 -2.52
CA SER A 239 22.04 -12.37 -3.36
C SER A 239 21.96 -13.69 -4.12
N LYS A 240 22.94 -13.95 -4.98
CA LYS A 240 23.10 -15.23 -5.66
C LYS A 240 24.44 -15.84 -5.29
N ASN A 241 24.48 -17.12 -4.98
CA ASN A 241 25.74 -17.83 -4.76
C ASN A 241 26.48 -18.11 -6.09
N ASN A 242 27.64 -18.79 -6.02
CA ASN A 242 28.45 -19.13 -7.19
C ASN A 242 27.74 -20.01 -8.22
N LEU A 243 26.65 -20.69 -7.83
CA LEU A 243 25.81 -21.51 -8.70
C LEU A 243 24.59 -20.74 -9.24
N GLY A 244 24.51 -19.43 -8.94
CA GLY A 244 23.38 -18.58 -9.33
C GLY A 244 22.11 -18.77 -8.48
N ALA A 245 22.14 -19.65 -7.46
CA ALA A 245 21.00 -19.91 -6.60
C ALA A 245 20.78 -18.75 -5.61
N PRO A 246 19.52 -18.39 -5.31
CA PRO A 246 19.19 -17.31 -4.39
C PRO A 246 19.71 -17.62 -2.98
N VAL A 247 20.32 -16.64 -2.34
CA VAL A 247 20.75 -16.68 -0.94
C VAL A 247 20.13 -15.50 -0.22
N VAL A 248 19.42 -15.80 0.87
CA VAL A 248 18.83 -14.81 1.77
C VAL A 248 19.83 -14.55 2.90
N GLY A 249 20.18 -13.28 3.10
CA GLY A 249 21.07 -12.87 4.19
C GLY A 249 20.36 -12.77 5.55
N GLU A 250 21.13 -12.38 6.56
CA GLU A 250 20.64 -12.20 7.93
C GLU A 250 19.52 -11.14 8.02
N PRO A 251 18.56 -11.33 8.95
CA PRO A 251 17.51 -10.35 9.22
C PRO A 251 18.06 -9.09 9.89
N ASN A 252 17.53 -7.95 9.47
CA ASN A 252 17.80 -6.64 10.06
C ASN A 252 16.47 -5.98 10.41
N ASN A 253 16.35 -5.37 11.60
CA ASN A 253 15.12 -4.71 12.03
C ASN A 253 14.68 -3.61 11.04
N TYR A 254 13.37 -3.49 10.84
CA TYR A 254 12.79 -2.57 9.86
C TYR A 254 11.38 -2.13 10.21
N THR A 255 11.20 -0.86 10.56
CA THR A 255 9.86 -0.24 10.74
C THR A 255 9.66 0.98 9.84
N GLY A 256 10.65 1.29 9.01
CA GLY A 256 10.74 2.56 8.28
C GLY A 256 9.85 2.65 7.05
N CYS A 257 8.72 1.95 6.98
CA CYS A 257 7.81 2.02 5.85
C CYS A 257 6.34 2.07 6.27
N GLY A 258 5.61 3.00 5.66
CA GLY A 258 4.18 3.16 5.82
C GLY A 258 3.65 4.24 4.91
N GLY A 259 2.33 4.35 4.84
CA GLY A 259 1.67 5.11 3.80
C GLY A 259 0.20 5.34 4.02
N LEU A 260 -0.33 6.18 3.15
CA LEU A 260 -1.74 6.41 2.92
C LEU A 260 -2.02 6.11 1.44
N MET A 261 -3.12 5.43 1.17
CA MET A 261 -3.68 5.30 -0.17
C MET A 261 -5.16 5.65 -0.12
N LEU A 262 -5.59 6.54 -1.01
CA LEU A 262 -6.95 7.02 -1.10
C LEU A 262 -7.43 7.02 -2.54
N VAL A 263 -8.71 6.74 -2.73
CA VAL A 263 -9.46 7.10 -3.92
C VAL A 263 -10.40 8.23 -3.56
N GLN A 264 -10.28 9.36 -4.27
CA GLN A 264 -10.92 10.63 -3.94
C GLN A 264 -11.78 11.11 -5.09
N THR A 265 -12.98 11.62 -4.82
CA THR A 265 -13.83 12.21 -5.85
C THR A 265 -13.23 13.52 -6.35
N ILE A 266 -13.06 13.65 -7.67
CA ILE A 266 -12.72 14.93 -8.30
C ILE A 266 -14.02 15.64 -8.69
N ASP A 267 -14.90 14.93 -9.39
CA ASP A 267 -16.22 15.34 -9.86
C ASP A 267 -17.15 14.12 -10.03
N SER A 268 -18.28 14.28 -10.72
CA SER A 268 -19.28 13.22 -10.91
C SER A 268 -18.80 11.97 -11.66
N GLU A 269 -17.71 12.05 -12.43
CA GLU A 269 -17.25 10.95 -13.28
C GLU A 269 -15.81 10.51 -13.00
N ARG A 270 -15.00 11.37 -12.37
CA ARG A 270 -13.56 11.16 -12.21
C ARG A 270 -13.18 11.04 -10.75
N LEU A 271 -12.32 10.06 -10.49
CA LEU A 271 -11.70 9.84 -9.18
C LEU A 271 -10.18 9.98 -9.31
N LEU A 272 -9.55 10.53 -8.27
CA LEU A 272 -8.10 10.54 -8.09
C LEU A 272 -7.70 9.38 -7.19
N VAL A 273 -6.94 8.43 -7.72
CA VAL A 273 -6.24 7.44 -6.90
C VAL A 273 -4.90 8.04 -6.51
N GLU A 274 -4.65 8.19 -5.22
CA GLU A 274 -3.47 8.83 -4.66
C GLU A 274 -2.83 7.93 -3.60
N SER A 275 -1.52 7.73 -3.69
CA SER A 275 -0.70 7.04 -2.70
C SER A 275 0.43 7.94 -2.25
N MET A 276 0.58 8.08 -0.93
CA MET A 276 1.60 8.89 -0.27
C MET A 276 2.30 8.00 0.76
N MET A 277 3.60 7.80 0.62
CA MET A 277 4.35 6.91 1.52
C MET A 277 5.70 7.47 1.89
N VAL A 278 6.20 7.02 3.05
CA VAL A 278 7.58 7.18 3.45
C VAL A 278 8.23 5.81 3.49
N MET A 279 9.43 5.71 2.91
CA MET A 279 10.23 4.48 2.92
C MET A 279 11.68 4.81 3.26
N HIS A 280 12.15 4.30 4.40
CA HIS A 280 13.56 4.23 4.75
C HIS A 280 14.27 3.33 3.75
N GLU A 281 15.34 3.84 3.13
CA GLU A 281 16.24 3.05 2.31
C GLU A 281 17.59 2.94 3.04
N PRO A 282 17.80 1.89 3.87
CA PRO A 282 19.10 1.60 4.45
C PRO A 282 20.20 1.60 3.37
N PRO A 283 21.37 2.22 3.61
CA PRO A 283 22.46 2.28 2.64
C PRO A 283 22.86 0.93 2.05
N GLU A 284 22.70 -0.14 2.84
CA GLU A 284 23.03 -1.53 2.53
C GLU A 284 22.12 -2.15 1.46
N TRP A 285 20.92 -1.61 1.24
CA TRP A 285 19.97 -2.16 0.27
C TRP A 285 20.53 -2.12 -1.15
N PHE A 286 21.13 -0.98 -1.53
CA PHE A 286 21.58 -0.74 -2.90
C PHE A 286 22.96 -0.11 -2.98
N ASN A 287 23.78 -0.25 -1.94
CA ASN A 287 25.13 0.34 -1.83
C ASN A 287 25.14 1.84 -2.16
N GLY A 288 24.14 2.59 -1.66
CA GLY A 288 23.99 4.03 -1.90
C GLY A 288 23.54 4.47 -3.31
N SER A 289 23.23 3.55 -4.23
CA SER A 289 22.69 3.91 -5.54
C SER A 289 21.24 4.43 -5.45
N GLN A 290 20.81 5.32 -6.36
CA GLN A 290 19.43 5.83 -6.42
C GLN A 290 18.47 4.81 -7.07
N PHE A 291 18.52 3.55 -6.63
CA PHE A 291 17.85 2.44 -7.30
C PHE A 291 16.32 2.58 -7.25
N LEU A 292 15.78 2.92 -6.08
CA LEU A 292 14.34 3.16 -5.90
C LEU A 292 13.84 4.22 -6.89
N ARG A 293 14.53 5.36 -6.97
CA ARG A 293 14.15 6.46 -7.87
C ARG A 293 14.16 6.05 -9.34
N SER A 294 15.05 5.14 -9.73
CA SER A 294 15.17 4.67 -11.11
C SER A 294 14.14 3.61 -11.49
N LYS A 295 13.75 2.72 -10.56
CA LYS A 295 12.98 1.51 -10.89
C LYS A 295 11.56 1.49 -10.34
N LEU A 296 11.30 2.21 -9.25
CA LEU A 296 9.96 2.31 -8.69
C LEU A 296 8.95 2.94 -9.65
N PRO A 297 9.29 3.99 -10.46
CA PRO A 297 8.30 4.60 -11.34
C PRO A 297 7.69 3.64 -12.38
N SER A 298 8.49 2.71 -12.93
CA SER A 298 7.97 1.74 -13.89
C SER A 298 7.01 0.74 -13.25
N GLY A 299 7.27 0.30 -12.02
CA GLY A 299 6.35 -0.55 -11.27
C GLY A 299 5.04 0.19 -11.03
N MET A 300 5.11 1.40 -10.46
CA MET A 300 3.94 2.27 -10.21
C MET A 300 3.08 2.53 -11.45
N GLN A 301 3.70 2.67 -12.62
CA GLN A 301 2.97 2.84 -13.87
C GLN A 301 2.22 1.57 -14.27
N GLU A 302 2.83 0.40 -14.13
CA GLU A 302 2.17 -0.87 -14.43
C GLU A 302 1.00 -1.13 -13.46
N ASN A 303 1.15 -0.74 -12.20
CA ASN A 303 0.10 -0.86 -11.19
C ASN A 303 -1.12 -0.02 -11.52
N ALA A 304 -0.92 1.23 -11.92
CA ALA A 304 -2.01 2.09 -12.34
C ALA A 304 -2.74 1.51 -13.57
N ARG A 305 -2.01 0.88 -14.51
CA ARG A 305 -2.61 0.18 -15.65
C ARG A 305 -3.44 -1.03 -15.20
N SER A 306 -2.89 -1.85 -14.31
CA SER A 306 -3.57 -3.02 -13.76
C SER A 306 -4.83 -2.63 -13.01
N PHE A 307 -4.76 -1.59 -12.18
CA PHE A 307 -5.91 -1.04 -11.46
C PHE A 307 -7.00 -0.56 -12.44
N ARG A 308 -6.64 0.28 -13.42
CA ARG A 308 -7.59 0.77 -14.43
C ARG A 308 -8.25 -0.36 -15.22
N ARG A 309 -7.47 -1.34 -15.67
CA ARG A 309 -7.99 -2.49 -16.43
C ARG A 309 -9.05 -3.26 -15.64
N LYS A 310 -8.82 -3.47 -14.35
CA LYS A 310 -9.78 -4.19 -13.50
C LYS A 310 -11.02 -3.36 -13.20
N LEU A 311 -10.85 -2.07 -12.94
CA LEU A 311 -12.01 -1.18 -12.79
C LEU A 311 -12.85 -1.14 -14.07
N GLU A 312 -12.23 -1.14 -15.26
CA GLU A 312 -12.95 -1.26 -16.53
C GLU A 312 -13.66 -2.62 -16.67
N GLN A 313 -13.08 -3.71 -16.15
CA GLN A 313 -13.69 -5.05 -16.19
C GLN A 313 -14.86 -5.18 -15.22
N SER A 314 -14.78 -4.61 -14.02
CA SER A 314 -15.84 -4.70 -13.01
C SER A 314 -17.10 -3.91 -13.37
N ARG A 315 -17.02 -3.02 -14.36
CA ARG A 315 -18.14 -2.21 -14.86
C ARG A 315 -18.89 -2.87 -16.02
N LYS A 316 -18.37 -3.97 -16.57
CA LYS A 316 -19.00 -4.74 -17.66
C LYS A 316 -19.84 -5.86 -17.09
#